data_AF-A0A351YZJ3-F1
#
_entry.id   AF-A0A351YZJ3-F1
#
_cell.length_a   1.000
_cell.length_b   1.000
_cell.length_c   1.000
_cell.angle_alpha   90.00
_cell.angle_beta   90.00
_cell.angle_gamma   90.00
#
_symmetry.space_group_name_H-M   'P 1'
#
loop_
_entity.id
_entity.type
_entity.pdbx_description
1 polymer ?
#
loop_
_entity_poly.entity_id
_entity_poly.type
_entity_poly.pdbx_seq_one_letter_code
_entity_poly.pdbx_strand_id
1 'polypeptide(L)'
;MQNPFQTVEKAKSISEHISIICEYQKTGLFNRGKALEVYKKFNREHADYCVLINTRAAATNSSIQIDSASDKSLVENLKGQALWAVGKESLFSMGITI
;
A
#
# COMPACT_ATOMS: atom_id res chain seq x y z
N MET A 1 5.18 -8.42 23.35
CA MET A 1 5.35 -9.56 22.44
C MET A 1 4.38 -9.39 21.27
N GLN A 2 4.87 -9.24 20.04
CA GLN A 2 4.00 -9.24 18.85
C GLN A 2 3.48 -10.65 18.62
N ASN A 3 2.18 -10.81 18.36
CA ASN A 3 1.57 -12.10 18.10
C ASN A 3 2.09 -12.60 16.73
N PRO A 4 2.74 -13.78 16.65
CA PRO A 4 3.33 -14.27 15.40
C PRO A 4 2.32 -14.39 14.24
N PHE A 5 1.03 -14.57 14.54
CA PHE A 5 -0.03 -14.55 13.52
C PHE A 5 -0.21 -13.18 12.86
N GLN A 6 -0.08 -12.09 13.62
CA GLN A 6 -0.19 -10.72 13.08
C GLN A 6 1.00 -10.37 12.19
N THR A 7 2.20 -10.88 12.50
CA THR A 7 3.40 -10.66 11.69
C THR A 7 3.32 -11.39 10.35
N VAL A 8 2.73 -12.60 10.32
CA VAL A 8 2.54 -13.40 9.11
C VAL A 8 1.50 -12.77 8.17
N GLU A 9 0.37 -12.29 8.70
CA GLU A 9 -0.66 -11.63 7.87
C GLU A 9 -0.17 -10.30 7.28
N LYS A 10 0.61 -9.53 8.04
CA LYS A 10 1.25 -8.30 7.54
C LYS A 10 2.27 -8.56 6.44
N ALA A 11 3.13 -9.57 6.62
CA ALA A 11 4.08 -9.98 5.58
C ALA A 11 3.35 -10.46 4.31
N LYS A 12 2.21 -11.13 4.48
CA LYS A 12 1.35 -11.57 3.37
C LYS A 12 0.72 -10.38 2.62
N SER A 13 0.23 -9.37 3.34
CA SER A 13 -0.34 -8.15 2.73
C SER A 13 0.67 -7.43 1.83
N ILE A 14 1.92 -7.28 2.25
CA ILE A 14 2.98 -6.66 1.42
C ILE A 14 3.35 -7.57 0.23
N SER A 15 3.37 -8.89 0.41
CA SER A 15 3.72 -9.83 -0.67
C SER A 15 2.77 -9.72 -1.88
N GLU A 16 1.49 -9.45 -1.64
CA GLU A 16 0.50 -9.27 -2.70
C GLU A 16 0.75 -7.97 -3.50
N HIS A 17 1.14 -6.88 -2.82
CA HIS A 17 1.54 -5.64 -3.48
C HIS A 17 2.76 -5.88 -4.39
N ILE A 18 3.81 -6.50 -3.84
CA ILE A 18 5.05 -6.76 -4.58
C ILE A 18 4.79 -7.68 -5.78
N SER A 19 3.97 -8.72 -5.63
CA SER A 19 3.61 -9.62 -6.73
C SER A 19 2.97 -8.87 -7.90
N ILE A 20 2.00 -7.99 -7.63
CA ILE A 20 1.30 -7.22 -8.67
C ILE A 20 2.25 -6.22 -9.35
N ILE A 21 3.06 -5.50 -8.55
CA ILE A 21 4.04 -4.54 -9.06
C ILE A 21 5.06 -5.23 -9.98
N CYS A 22 5.60 -6.38 -9.54
CA CYS A 22 6.57 -7.13 -10.31
C CYS A 22 5.97 -7.73 -11.58
N GLU A 23 4.75 -8.26 -11.53
CA GLU A 23 4.07 -8.80 -12.72
C GLU A 23 3.89 -7.70 -13.78
N TYR A 24 3.38 -6.54 -13.37
CA TYR A 24 3.21 -5.39 -14.27
C TYR A 24 4.53 -4.93 -14.87
N GLN A 25 5.58 -4.80 -14.06
CA GLN A 25 6.89 -4.34 -14.55
C GLN A 25 7.55 -5.33 -15.50
N LYS A 26 7.39 -6.63 -15.28
CA LYS A 26 8.05 -7.67 -16.08
C LYS A 26 7.30 -7.97 -17.37
N THR A 27 5.97 -7.94 -17.33
CA THR A 27 5.12 -8.48 -18.42
C THR A 27 4.21 -7.43 -19.05
N GLY A 28 4.01 -6.28 -18.41
CA GLY A 28 2.98 -5.31 -18.78
C GLY A 28 1.56 -5.76 -18.47
N LEU A 29 1.35 -7.00 -18.01
CA LEU A 29 0.04 -7.51 -17.62
C LEU A 29 -0.38 -6.90 -16.29
N PHE A 30 -1.63 -6.46 -16.24
CA PHE A 30 -2.18 -5.84 -15.04
C PHE A 30 -3.57 -6.35 -14.75
N ASN A 31 -3.70 -7.12 -13.66
CA ASN A 31 -5.02 -7.47 -13.14
C ASN A 31 -5.55 -6.32 -12.27
N ARG A 32 -6.25 -5.39 -12.91
CA ARG A 32 -6.82 -4.22 -12.26
C ARG A 32 -7.77 -4.56 -11.11
N GLY A 33 -8.60 -5.59 -11.28
CA GLY A 33 -9.55 -6.02 -10.25
C GLY A 33 -8.83 -6.42 -8.95
N LYS A 34 -7.83 -7.28 -9.09
CA LYS A 34 -6.97 -7.70 -7.97
C LYS A 34 -6.21 -6.53 -7.35
N ALA A 35 -5.66 -5.63 -8.17
CA ALA A 35 -4.94 -4.45 -7.70
C ALA A 35 -5.82 -3.50 -6.88
N LEU A 36 -7.06 -3.24 -7.32
CA LEU A 36 -8.01 -2.42 -6.59
C LEU A 36 -8.45 -3.08 -5.27
N GLU A 37 -8.64 -4.40 -5.28
CA GLU A 37 -9.00 -5.15 -4.07
C GLU A 37 -7.89 -5.03 -3.01
N VAL A 38 -6.63 -5.30 -3.40
CA VAL A 38 -5.46 -5.18 -2.52
C VAL A 38 -5.31 -3.76 -1.99
N TYR A 39 -5.41 -2.75 -2.88
CA TYR A 39 -5.32 -1.35 -2.50
C TYR A 39 -6.38 -0.95 -1.46
N LYS A 40 -7.65 -1.30 -1.72
CA LYS A 40 -8.77 -0.94 -0.84
C LYS A 40 -8.71 -1.70 0.48
N LYS A 41 -8.28 -2.96 0.46
CA LYS A 41 -8.08 -3.76 1.67
C LYS A 41 -7.01 -3.13 2.57
N PHE A 42 -5.86 -2.77 2.00
CA PHE A 42 -4.79 -2.10 2.73
C PHE A 42 -5.28 -0.79 3.38
N ASN A 43 -6.02 0.04 2.65
CA ASN A 43 -6.57 1.29 3.19
C ASN A 43 -7.55 1.06 4.36
N ARG A 44 -8.35 -0.01 4.32
CA ARG A 44 -9.25 -0.37 5.44
C ARG A 44 -8.47 -0.81 6.68
N GLU A 45 -7.35 -1.50 6.48
CA GLU A 45 -6.51 -2.03 7.56
C GLU A 45 -5.54 -0.97 8.13
N HIS A 46 -5.25 0.08 7.37
CA HIS A 46 -4.29 1.14 7.70
C HIS A 46 -4.92 2.53 7.55
N ALA A 47 -5.83 2.87 8.47
CA ALA A 47 -6.50 4.17 8.49
C ALA A 47 -5.53 5.35 8.65
N ASP A 48 -4.43 5.14 9.36
CA ASP A 48 -3.35 6.13 9.54
C ASP A 48 -2.61 6.46 8.24
N TYR A 49 -2.40 5.45 7.38
CA TYR A 49 -1.92 5.67 6.02
C TYR A 49 -2.90 6.55 5.22
N CYS A 50 -4.21 6.31 5.35
CA CYS A 50 -5.22 7.10 4.66
C CYS A 50 -5.23 8.57 5.10
N VAL A 51 -5.07 8.83 6.40
CA VAL A 51 -4.93 10.20 6.93
C VAL A 51 -3.72 10.90 6.32
N LEU A 52 -2.58 10.22 6.23
CA LEU A 52 -1.35 10.77 5.66
C LEU A 52 -1.52 11.11 4.16
N ILE A 53 -2.12 10.20 3.38
CA ILE A 53 -2.37 10.42 1.96
C ILE A 53 -3.39 11.54 1.75
N ASN A 54 -4.47 11.60 2.52
CA ASN A 54 -5.47 12.66 2.43
C ASN A 54 -4.88 14.03 2.80
N THR A 55 -4.02 14.08 3.81
CA THR A 55 -3.32 15.32 4.18
C THR A 55 -2.41 15.80 3.05
N ARG A 56 -1.66 14.88 2.43
CA ARG A 56 -0.83 15.19 1.26
C ARG A 56 -1.67 15.63 0.07
N ALA A 57 -2.78 14.93 -0.21
CA ALA A 57 -3.71 15.25 -1.29
C ALA A 57 -4.27 16.66 -1.14
N ALA A 58 -4.70 17.03 0.07
CA ALA A 58 -5.17 18.38 0.39
C ALA A 58 -4.07 19.43 0.19
N ALA A 59 -2.85 19.16 0.68
CA ALA A 59 -1.72 20.08 0.53
C ALA A 59 -1.27 20.28 -0.92
N THR A 60 -1.52 19.29 -1.79
CA THR A 60 -1.10 19.31 -3.20
C THR A 60 -2.25 19.52 -4.18
N ASN A 61 -3.47 19.75 -3.67
CA ASN A 61 -4.71 19.82 -4.45
C ASN A 61 -4.86 18.66 -5.46
N SER A 62 -4.42 17.46 -5.05
CA SER A 62 -4.35 16.26 -5.88
C SER A 62 -5.26 15.18 -5.30
N SER A 63 -6.48 15.08 -5.83
CA SER A 63 -7.40 13.98 -5.52
C SER A 63 -7.44 13.03 -6.70
N ILE A 64 -6.89 11.83 -6.53
CA ILE A 64 -7.00 10.75 -7.53
C ILE A 64 -8.16 9.84 -7.10
N GLN A 65 -9.20 9.77 -7.92
CA GLN A 65 -10.20 8.71 -7.78
C GLN A 65 -9.58 7.39 -8.23
N ILE A 66 -9.23 6.53 -7.27
CA ILE A 66 -8.45 5.32 -7.54
C ILE A 66 -9.15 4.37 -8.51
N ASP A 67 -10.48 4.33 -8.47
CA ASP A 67 -11.29 3.50 -9.36
C ASP A 67 -11.17 3.91 -10.84
N SER A 68 -10.88 5.19 -11.12
CA SER A 68 -10.65 5.72 -12.46
C SER A 68 -9.17 5.98 -12.77
N ALA A 69 -8.25 5.65 -11.86
CA ALA A 69 -6.83 5.89 -12.04
C ALA A 69 -6.25 5.00 -13.15
N SER A 70 -5.23 5.47 -13.89
CA SER A 70 -4.52 4.60 -14.85
C SER A 70 -3.87 3.42 -14.13
N ASP A 71 -3.61 2.33 -14.85
CA ASP A 71 -2.94 1.15 -14.27
C ASP A 71 -1.57 1.51 -13.69
N LYS A 72 -0.82 2.38 -14.39
CA LYS A 72 0.43 2.95 -13.87
C LYS A 72 0.22 3.69 -12.56
N SER A 73 -0.81 4.55 -12.48
CA SER A 73 -1.13 5.29 -11.25
C SER A 73 -1.52 4.35 -10.11
N LEU A 74 -2.25 3.27 -10.39
CA LEU A 74 -2.63 2.28 -9.37
C LEU A 74 -1.39 1.51 -8.88
N VAL A 75 -0.47 1.16 -9.77
CA VAL A 75 0.83 0.55 -9.40
C VAL A 75 1.67 1.46 -8.52
N GLU A 76 1.75 2.76 -8.83
CA GLU A 76 2.47 3.73 -7.97
C GLU A 76 1.82 3.89 -6.59
N ASN A 77 0.49 3.81 -6.50
CA ASN A 77 -0.22 3.80 -5.22
C ASN A 77 0.10 2.54 -4.41
N LEU A 78 0.09 1.36 -5.03
CA LEU A 78 0.48 0.10 -4.39
C LEU A 78 1.94 0.14 -3.90
N LYS A 79 2.86 0.74 -4.67
CA LYS A 79 4.25 0.97 -4.22
C LYS A 79 4.31 1.87 -2.99
N GLY A 80 3.52 2.94 -2.97
CA GLY A 80 3.44 3.84 -1.82
C GLY A 80 2.96 3.13 -0.54
N GLN A 81 1.94 2.27 -0.65
CA GLN A 81 1.46 1.45 0.46
C GLN A 81 2.53 0.47 0.96
N ALA A 82 3.22 -0.23 0.05
CA ALA A 82 4.29 -1.16 0.40
C ALA A 82 5.48 -0.45 1.09
N LEU A 83 5.92 0.70 0.56
CA LEU A 83 7.00 1.49 1.16
C LEU A 83 6.65 2.00 2.55
N TRP A 84 5.43 2.50 2.73
CA TRP A 84 4.97 2.95 4.05
C TRP A 84 4.92 1.80 5.05
N ALA A 85 4.43 0.63 4.65
CA ALA A 85 4.35 -0.53 5.53
C ALA A 85 5.74 -1.00 5.99
N VAL A 86 6.70 -1.08 5.06
CA VAL A 86 8.10 -1.42 5.37
C VAL A 86 8.75 -0.34 6.25
N GLY A 87 8.54 0.94 5.94
CA GLY A 87 9.06 2.05 6.73
C GLY A 87 8.52 2.08 8.16
N LYS A 88 7.22 1.83 8.34
CA LYS A 88 6.58 1.73 9.65
C LYS A 88 7.15 0.58 10.47
N GLU A 89 7.29 -0.61 9.90
CA GLU A 89 7.91 -1.76 10.58
C GLU A 89 9.38 -1.47 10.97
N SER A 90 10.11 -0.73 10.12
CA SER A 90 11.49 -0.33 10.41
C SER A 90 11.58 0.64 11.58
N LEU A 91 10.66 1.61 11.69
CA LEU A 91 10.58 2.55 12.81
C LEU A 91 10.17 1.87 14.11
N PHE A 92 9.20 0.95 14.06
CA PHE A 92 8.82 0.12 15.22
C PHE A 92 9.99 -0.74 15.70
N SER A 93 10.75 -1.36 14.80
CA SER A 93 11.94 -2.14 15.14
C SER A 93 13.06 -1.29 15.78
N MET A 94 13.07 0.03 15.53
CA MET A 94 14.00 0.99 16.15
C MET A 94 13.46 1.57 17.46
N GLY A 95 12.30 1.12 17.95
CA GLY A 95 11.67 1.63 19.18
C GLY A 95 11.03 3.02 19.03
N ILE A 96 10.89 3.52 17.79
CA ILE A 96 10.25 4.80 17.50
C ILE A 96 8.76 4.54 17.29
N THR A 97 7.93 5.12 18.18
CA THR A 97 6.47 5.06 18.07
C THR A 97 6.00 6.40 17.49
N ILE A 98 5.23 6.37 16.41
CA ILE A 98 4.63 7.53 15.72
C ILE A 98 3.14 7.60 16.02
#